data_AF-A0AB39NY08-F1
#
_entry.id   AF-A0AB39NY08-F1
#
_cell.length_a   1.000
_cell.length_b   1.000
_cell.length_c   1.000
_cell.angle_alpha   90.00
_cell.angle_beta   90.00
_cell.angle_gamma   90.00
#
_symmetry.space_group_name_H-M   'P 1'
#
loop_
_entity.id
_entity.type
_entity.pdbx_description
1 polymer ?
#
loop_
_entity_poly.entity_id
_entity_poly.type
_entity_poly.pdbx_seq_one_letter_code
_entity_poly.pdbx_strand_id
1 'polypeptide(L)'
;MQVGTCPATDLGLTDEPNGLTDLDVGDGPHLPPDLQEQFSERWVAIGGKRAVLWLDVVPPSGFLQLLPWEVMLGPLLGCAVMRLPYFSLRPRTAQDSLTAVLCASSPQSKAGFPAGAMLGVLANEIVNSLPMRTRLELFVDIDEYEIAVSSTKELGNQVHVHDPRHADQHRRPNRDHRRSDSSDVLSPWLSWIDEALAGRAADVVHFLCHGYLAGDRGALALAPSPLAGALEPWSQFVGLTQLSPFLTRLGAWSFAVSGPPGNFSNVALRELGDALARRHPGCVIVHDTERDEFGSPFSQLADTYAFVYGPESLAVPRPIPAVTCWAHPRLVEGPSQTERTPTAVVSDELTIDDQSALIETASEALIAADYTPAWLASGTRILEQAQAQWMGAKSTAEPPTPGTDSAAAVGGLRAFADELEERAQVAWNTEKASAPGDEGSGGRT
;
A
#
# COMPACT_ATOMS: atom_id res chain seq x y z
N MET A 1 20.72 19.78 -10.55
CA MET A 1 22.18 19.53 -10.74
C MET A 1 22.31 18.11 -11.27
N GLN A 2 23.05 17.91 -12.35
CA GLN A 2 23.23 16.59 -12.95
C GLN A 2 24.30 15.81 -12.15
N VAL A 3 23.98 14.58 -11.73
CA VAL A 3 24.89 13.69 -10.98
C VAL A 3 25.75 12.87 -11.93
N GLY A 4 25.12 12.27 -12.95
CA GLY A 4 25.75 11.40 -13.93
C GLY A 4 24.82 11.04 -15.08
N THR A 5 25.33 10.29 -16.06
CA THR A 5 24.57 9.72 -17.18
C THR A 5 25.15 8.38 -17.59
N CYS A 6 24.28 7.41 -17.89
CA CYS A 6 24.66 6.16 -18.53
C CYS A 6 23.55 5.72 -19.52
N PRO A 7 23.87 4.91 -20.53
CA PRO A 7 22.91 4.15 -21.31
C PRO A 7 22.01 3.27 -20.43
N ALA A 8 20.74 3.09 -20.82
CA ALA A 8 19.82 2.21 -20.09
C ALA A 8 20.29 0.73 -20.07
N THR A 9 20.98 0.31 -21.13
CA THR A 9 21.63 -1.02 -21.23
C THR A 9 22.64 -1.28 -20.13
N ASP A 10 23.31 -0.23 -19.66
CA ASP A 10 24.33 -0.35 -18.61
C ASP A 10 23.67 -0.52 -17.22
N LEU A 11 22.36 -0.26 -17.12
CA LEU A 11 21.52 -0.58 -15.96
C LEU A 11 20.83 -1.95 -16.08
N GLY A 12 21.12 -2.72 -17.14
CA GLY A 12 20.49 -4.00 -17.43
C GLY A 12 19.14 -3.89 -18.17
N LEU A 13 18.70 -2.70 -18.60
CA LEU A 13 17.52 -2.56 -19.44
C LEU A 13 17.87 -2.87 -20.90
N THR A 14 17.23 -3.88 -21.49
CA THR A 14 17.46 -4.23 -22.90
C THR A 14 16.34 -3.69 -23.80
N ASP A 15 16.66 -3.42 -25.06
CA ASP A 15 15.68 -3.06 -26.09
C ASP A 15 14.90 -4.29 -26.63
N GLU A 16 15.17 -5.48 -26.09
CA GLU A 16 14.51 -6.70 -26.54
C GLU A 16 13.05 -6.77 -26.07
N PRO A 17 12.15 -7.45 -26.79
CA PRO A 17 10.75 -7.57 -26.41
C PRO A 17 10.50 -8.14 -25.01
N ASN A 18 11.48 -8.89 -24.48
CA ASN A 18 11.46 -9.52 -23.16
C ASN A 18 12.35 -8.79 -22.13
N GLY A 19 12.86 -7.60 -22.45
CA GLY A 19 13.84 -6.91 -21.60
C GLY A 19 13.36 -6.63 -20.18
N LEU A 20 12.05 -6.57 -19.94
CA LEU A 20 11.48 -6.46 -18.60
C LEU A 20 11.47 -7.76 -17.81
N THR A 21 11.24 -8.91 -18.46
CA THR A 21 11.27 -10.20 -17.75
C THR A 21 12.69 -10.60 -17.37
N ASP A 22 13.67 -10.12 -18.12
CA ASP A 22 15.08 -10.44 -17.89
C ASP A 22 15.70 -9.67 -16.71
N LEU A 23 15.05 -8.59 -16.22
CA LEU A 23 15.53 -7.83 -15.06
C LEU A 23 15.52 -8.64 -13.75
N ASP A 24 14.75 -9.73 -13.70
CA ASP A 24 14.73 -10.63 -12.54
C ASP A 24 15.65 -11.86 -12.74
N VAL A 25 16.35 -11.98 -13.88
CA VAL A 25 17.19 -13.14 -14.24
C VAL A 25 18.68 -12.76 -14.24
N GLY A 26 19.54 -13.66 -13.72
CA GLY A 26 21.00 -13.49 -13.75
C GLY A 26 21.54 -12.55 -12.66
N ASP A 27 22.57 -11.77 -12.98
CA ASP A 27 23.19 -10.80 -12.05
C ASP A 27 22.27 -9.59 -11.74
N GLY A 28 21.17 -9.45 -12.49
CA GLY A 28 20.18 -8.39 -12.33
C GLY A 28 20.71 -6.97 -12.64
N PRO A 29 19.85 -5.95 -12.43
CA PRO A 29 20.23 -4.55 -12.57
C PRO A 29 21.35 -4.17 -11.60
N HIS A 30 22.36 -3.49 -12.12
CA HIS A 30 23.47 -2.96 -11.34
C HIS A 30 23.82 -1.54 -11.80
N LEU A 31 24.45 -0.78 -10.91
CA LEU A 31 24.99 0.53 -11.26
C LEU A 31 26.38 0.37 -11.88
N PRO A 32 26.67 1.02 -13.02
CA PRO A 32 28.03 1.09 -13.54
C PRO A 32 28.99 1.72 -12.51
N PRO A 33 30.25 1.25 -12.41
CA PRO A 33 31.21 1.75 -11.42
C PRO A 33 31.35 3.28 -11.39
N ASP A 34 31.43 3.91 -12.58
CA ASP A 34 31.54 5.36 -12.71
C ASP A 34 30.33 6.07 -12.11
N LEU A 35 29.13 5.49 -12.24
CA LEU A 35 27.90 6.05 -11.69
C LEU A 35 27.82 5.84 -10.17
N GLN A 36 28.33 4.70 -9.66
CA GLN A 36 28.43 4.46 -8.22
C GLN A 36 29.32 5.50 -7.53
N GLU A 37 30.50 5.79 -8.12
CA GLU A 37 31.41 6.82 -7.61
C GLU A 37 30.73 8.19 -7.58
N GLN A 38 30.08 8.59 -8.69
CA GLN A 38 29.37 9.86 -8.79
C GLN A 38 28.23 9.99 -7.76
N PHE A 39 27.44 8.94 -7.54
CA PHE A 39 26.39 8.96 -6.50
C PHE A 39 27.00 9.11 -5.11
N SER A 40 28.08 8.39 -4.82
CA SER A 40 28.73 8.39 -3.51
C SER A 40 29.33 9.76 -3.17
N GLU A 41 30.05 10.36 -4.12
CA GLU A 41 30.60 11.72 -3.98
C GLU A 41 29.50 12.76 -3.73
N ARG A 42 28.41 12.68 -4.51
CA ARG A 42 27.28 13.61 -4.38
C ARG A 42 26.54 13.44 -3.07
N TRP A 43 26.34 12.20 -2.62
CA TRP A 43 25.72 11.90 -1.33
C TRP A 43 26.49 12.53 -0.17
N VAL A 44 27.82 12.37 -0.17
CA VAL A 44 28.70 13.01 0.82
C VAL A 44 28.59 14.54 0.75
N ALA A 45 28.57 15.11 -0.46
CA ALA A 45 28.49 16.56 -0.65
C ALA A 45 27.18 17.19 -0.13
N ILE A 46 26.05 16.46 -0.17
CA ILE A 46 24.75 16.94 0.36
C ILE A 46 24.53 16.62 1.83
N GLY A 47 25.56 16.12 2.53
CA GLY A 47 25.57 15.95 3.97
C GLY A 47 25.55 14.50 4.47
N GLY A 48 25.47 13.49 3.59
CA GLY A 48 25.83 12.07 3.79
C GLY A 48 25.31 11.32 5.02
N LYS A 49 24.50 11.95 5.86
CA LYS A 49 24.09 11.48 7.20
C LYS A 49 22.57 11.37 7.32
N ARG A 50 21.85 11.49 6.21
CA ARG A 50 20.41 11.28 6.19
C ARG A 50 20.15 9.79 6.23
N ALA A 51 19.16 9.40 7.00
CA ALA A 51 18.86 8.00 7.19
C ALA A 51 17.89 7.46 6.13
N VAL A 52 17.20 8.35 5.40
CA VAL A 52 16.45 8.02 4.16
C VAL A 52 16.90 8.91 3.01
N LEU A 53 17.08 8.31 1.82
CA LEU A 53 17.14 8.99 0.54
C LEU A 53 15.77 8.90 -0.14
N TRP A 54 15.17 10.06 -0.43
CA TRP A 54 13.95 10.17 -1.22
C TRP A 54 14.30 10.27 -2.71
N LEU A 55 13.89 9.26 -3.48
CA LEU A 55 14.09 9.15 -4.91
C LEU A 55 12.85 9.67 -5.67
N ASP A 56 13.07 10.66 -6.53
CA ASP A 56 12.09 11.10 -7.52
C ASP A 56 12.49 10.57 -8.90
N VAL A 57 11.57 9.86 -9.56
CA VAL A 57 11.79 9.36 -10.92
C VAL A 57 10.93 10.20 -11.88
N VAL A 58 11.54 11.28 -12.38
CA VAL A 58 10.85 12.31 -13.15
C VAL A 58 10.43 11.78 -14.55
N PRO A 59 9.15 11.97 -14.96
CA PRO A 59 8.69 11.67 -16.31
C PRO A 59 9.33 12.52 -17.42
N PRO A 60 9.46 11.99 -18.65
CA PRO A 60 9.22 10.59 -19.02
C PRO A 60 10.35 9.68 -18.49
N SER A 61 10.01 8.63 -17.75
CA SER A 61 10.97 7.75 -17.07
C SER A 61 11.18 6.38 -17.75
N GLY A 62 10.43 6.07 -18.81
CA GLY A 62 10.51 4.78 -19.49
C GLY A 62 10.22 3.63 -18.53
N PHE A 63 11.23 2.77 -18.31
CA PHE A 63 11.19 1.65 -17.35
C PHE A 63 12.07 1.87 -16.12
N LEU A 64 12.64 3.07 -15.93
CA LEU A 64 13.51 3.35 -14.79
C LEU A 64 12.79 3.16 -13.46
N GLN A 65 11.48 3.41 -13.39
CA GLN A 65 10.66 3.13 -12.20
C GLN A 65 10.53 1.63 -11.88
N LEU A 66 10.93 0.73 -12.77
CA LEU A 66 10.86 -0.71 -12.53
C LEU A 66 12.18 -1.28 -12.00
N LEU A 67 13.26 -0.50 -12.07
CA LEU A 67 14.55 -0.90 -11.54
C LEU A 67 14.51 -0.96 -10.00
N PRO A 68 15.20 -1.93 -9.38
CA PRO A 68 15.28 -2.06 -7.93
C PRO A 68 16.32 -1.09 -7.37
N TRP A 69 16.05 0.22 -7.45
CA TRP A 69 16.95 1.27 -6.96
C TRP A 69 17.37 1.08 -5.51
N GLU A 70 16.50 0.48 -4.70
CA GLU A 70 16.74 0.22 -3.28
C GLU A 70 17.89 -0.79 -3.09
N VAL A 71 18.01 -1.76 -3.99
CA VAL A 71 19.12 -2.75 -4.01
C VAL A 71 20.40 -2.11 -4.49
N MET A 72 20.31 -1.24 -5.49
CA MET A 72 21.47 -0.63 -6.13
C MET A 72 22.08 0.51 -5.30
N LEU A 73 21.23 1.35 -4.69
CA LEU A 73 21.63 2.57 -4.00
C LEU A 73 21.68 2.40 -2.48
N GLY A 74 20.82 1.59 -1.87
CA GLY A 74 20.76 1.47 -0.41
C GLY A 74 22.08 1.02 0.21
N PRO A 75 22.66 -0.12 -0.22
CA PRO A 75 23.98 -0.56 0.25
C PRO A 75 25.11 0.42 -0.08
N LEU A 76 25.07 1.04 -1.27
CA LEU A 76 26.09 2.00 -1.71
C LEU A 76 26.12 3.25 -0.82
N LEU A 77 24.96 3.77 -0.44
CA LEU A 77 24.82 5.03 0.29
C LEU A 77 24.71 4.85 1.81
N GLY A 78 24.49 3.62 2.27
CA GLY A 78 24.36 3.28 3.69
C GLY A 78 23.07 3.81 4.33
N CYS A 79 22.02 4.07 3.54
CA CYS A 79 20.72 4.55 4.00
C CYS A 79 19.57 3.80 3.33
N ALA A 80 18.36 3.90 3.91
CA ALA A 80 17.17 3.43 3.24
C ALA A 80 16.87 4.30 2.01
N VAL A 81 16.39 3.69 0.93
CA VAL A 81 15.97 4.41 -0.28
C VAL A 81 14.47 4.24 -0.40
N MET A 82 13.75 5.35 -0.49
CA MET A 82 12.30 5.39 -0.66
C MET A 82 11.95 6.27 -1.84
N ARG A 83 10.79 6.03 -2.45
CA ARG A 83 10.32 6.77 -3.62
C ARG A 83 9.32 7.81 -3.19
N LEU A 84 9.43 8.98 -3.81
CA LEU A 84 8.41 10.00 -3.66
C LEU A 84 7.11 9.53 -4.35
N PRO A 85 5.94 9.74 -3.72
CA PRO A 85 4.67 9.48 -4.35
C PRO A 85 4.41 10.55 -5.41
N TYR A 86 3.49 10.22 -6.33
CA TYR A 86 3.12 11.11 -7.43
C TYR A 86 2.23 12.29 -6.99
N PHE A 87 1.75 12.25 -5.75
CA PHE A 87 0.87 13.26 -5.16
C PHE A 87 1.54 13.93 -3.95
N SER A 88 1.25 15.22 -3.74
CA SER A 88 1.60 15.93 -2.50
C SER A 88 0.60 15.66 -1.38
N LEU A 89 -0.62 15.23 -1.71
CA LEU A 89 -1.64 14.95 -0.71
C LEU A 89 -1.25 13.73 0.13
N ARG A 90 -1.23 13.91 1.45
CA ARG A 90 -1.13 12.85 2.44
C ARG A 90 -2.54 12.35 2.78
N PRO A 91 -2.80 11.04 2.73
CA PRO A 91 -4.06 10.50 3.21
C PRO A 91 -4.30 10.79 4.69
N ARG A 92 -5.58 10.95 5.05
CA ARG A 92 -6.05 10.95 6.43
C ARG A 92 -6.03 9.51 6.97
N THR A 93 -5.45 9.31 8.15
CA THR A 93 -5.24 8.00 8.76
C THR A 93 -5.64 8.03 10.24
N ALA A 94 -6.06 6.90 10.79
CA ALA A 94 -6.15 6.74 12.24
C ALA A 94 -4.73 6.79 12.84
N GLN A 95 -4.54 7.50 13.96
CA GLN A 95 -3.21 7.67 14.57
C GLN A 95 -2.81 6.49 15.46
N ASP A 96 -3.79 5.83 16.10
CA ASP A 96 -3.54 4.87 17.19
C ASP A 96 -3.90 3.41 16.84
N SER A 97 -4.45 3.17 15.64
CA SER A 97 -4.76 1.82 15.18
C SER A 97 -4.49 1.61 13.70
N LEU A 98 -4.15 0.36 13.37
CA LEU A 98 -3.94 -0.12 12.02
C LEU A 98 -4.79 -1.36 11.78
N THR A 99 -5.67 -1.33 10.78
CA THR A 99 -6.39 -2.51 10.29
C THR A 99 -5.80 -2.93 8.94
N ALA A 100 -5.15 -4.09 8.88
CA ALA A 100 -4.57 -4.61 7.64
C ALA A 100 -5.25 -5.90 7.19
N VAL A 101 -5.60 -5.97 5.91
CA VAL A 101 -5.99 -7.20 5.23
C VAL A 101 -4.74 -7.86 4.69
N LEU A 102 -4.48 -9.11 5.07
CA LEU A 102 -3.39 -9.91 4.52
C LEU A 102 -3.97 -11.07 3.73
N CYS A 103 -3.65 -11.14 2.43
CA CYS A 103 -4.14 -12.18 1.54
C CYS A 103 -2.98 -12.96 0.94
N ALA A 104 -2.93 -14.27 1.13
CA ALA A 104 -1.92 -15.14 0.51
C ALA A 104 -2.58 -16.14 -0.42
N SER A 105 -2.05 -16.30 -1.63
CA SER A 105 -2.51 -17.34 -2.56
C SER A 105 -1.34 -17.97 -3.32
N SER A 106 -1.31 -19.30 -3.33
CA SER A 106 -0.27 -20.16 -3.91
C SER A 106 -0.85 -21.00 -5.06
N PRO A 107 -1.15 -20.40 -6.22
CA PRO A 107 -1.75 -21.13 -7.34
C PRO A 107 -0.80 -22.20 -7.87
N GLN A 108 -1.34 -23.40 -8.14
CA GLN A 108 -0.56 -24.55 -8.65
C GLN A 108 0.19 -24.27 -9.97
N SER A 109 -0.30 -23.33 -10.79
CA SER A 109 0.35 -22.97 -12.05
C SER A 109 1.68 -22.22 -11.89
N LYS A 110 2.08 -21.90 -10.65
CA LYS A 110 3.29 -21.19 -10.26
C LYS A 110 4.16 -22.04 -9.32
N ALA A 111 5.34 -21.53 -8.96
CA ALA A 111 6.20 -22.20 -7.99
C ALA A 111 5.50 -22.24 -6.63
N GLY A 112 5.31 -23.43 -6.06
CA GLY A 112 4.62 -23.56 -4.78
C GLY A 112 5.41 -22.94 -3.63
N PHE A 113 4.72 -22.26 -2.73
CA PHE A 113 5.25 -21.77 -1.45
C PHE A 113 4.24 -22.03 -0.31
N PRO A 114 4.70 -22.16 0.95
CA PRO A 114 3.84 -22.49 2.09
C PRO A 114 3.08 -21.24 2.58
N ALA A 115 2.02 -20.87 1.86
CA ALA A 115 1.33 -19.59 2.04
C ALA A 115 0.78 -19.37 3.45
N GLY A 116 0.16 -20.39 4.07
CA GLY A 116 -0.39 -20.26 5.43
C GLY A 116 0.69 -20.02 6.48
N ALA A 117 1.82 -20.73 6.39
CA ALA A 117 2.94 -20.56 7.31
C ALA A 117 3.64 -19.21 7.12
N MET A 118 3.89 -18.79 5.87
CA MET A 118 4.50 -17.49 5.58
C MET A 118 3.61 -16.33 6.03
N LEU A 119 2.29 -16.45 5.83
CA LEU A 119 1.35 -15.44 6.31
C LEU A 119 1.36 -15.33 7.84
N GLY A 120 1.53 -16.45 8.55
CA GLY A 120 1.71 -16.44 10.00
C GLY A 120 2.97 -15.71 10.46
N VAL A 121 4.09 -15.93 9.78
CA VAL A 121 5.34 -15.20 10.07
C VAL A 121 5.17 -13.72 9.78
N LEU A 122 4.62 -13.35 8.62
CA LEU A 122 4.33 -11.97 8.26
C LEU A 122 3.43 -11.28 9.29
N ALA A 123 2.34 -11.93 9.71
CA ALA A 123 1.43 -11.40 10.71
C ALA A 123 2.13 -11.15 12.05
N ASN A 124 2.99 -12.08 12.48
CA ASN A 124 3.78 -11.93 13.70
C ASN A 124 4.76 -10.76 13.61
N GLU A 125 5.48 -10.63 12.50
CA GLU A 125 6.43 -9.53 12.28
C GLU A 125 5.73 -8.16 12.26
N ILE A 126 4.57 -8.04 11.60
CA ILE A 126 3.79 -6.79 11.59
C ILE A 126 3.29 -6.44 13.01
N VAL A 127 2.69 -7.40 13.73
CA VAL A 127 2.17 -7.15 15.08
C VAL A 127 3.29 -6.76 16.06
N ASN A 128 4.45 -7.40 15.97
CA ASN A 128 5.55 -7.13 16.89
C ASN A 128 6.36 -5.88 16.55
N SER A 129 6.33 -5.42 15.30
CA SER A 129 7.05 -4.21 14.86
C SER A 129 6.27 -2.91 15.13
N LEU A 130 4.95 -2.99 15.28
CA LEU A 130 4.09 -1.83 15.46
C LEU A 130 3.73 -1.62 16.94
N PRO A 131 4.06 -0.45 17.55
CA PRO A 131 3.71 -0.16 18.93
C PRO A 131 2.26 0.34 19.11
N MET A 132 1.40 0.13 18.10
CA MET A 132 0.01 0.61 18.06
C MET A 132 -0.96 -0.58 17.99
N ARG A 133 -2.26 -0.31 18.20
CA ARG A 133 -3.27 -1.37 18.11
C ARG A 133 -3.37 -1.86 16.67
N THR A 134 -2.91 -3.07 16.43
CA THR A 134 -2.92 -3.69 15.11
C THR A 134 -3.97 -4.78 15.04
N ARG A 135 -4.81 -4.75 14.01
CA ARG A 135 -5.79 -5.77 13.67
C ARG A 135 -5.50 -6.30 12.28
N LEU A 136 -5.35 -7.62 12.17
CA LEU A 136 -5.07 -8.30 10.91
C LEU A 136 -6.23 -9.21 10.52
N GLU A 137 -6.69 -9.07 9.29
CA GLU A 137 -7.73 -9.90 8.67
C GLU A 137 -7.07 -10.77 7.59
N LEU A 138 -6.94 -12.07 7.85
CA LEU A 138 -6.14 -13.00 7.04
C LEU A 138 -7.03 -13.84 6.12
N PHE A 139 -6.62 -13.93 4.86
CA PHE A 139 -7.28 -14.68 3.80
C PHE A 139 -6.24 -15.59 3.12
N VAL A 140 -6.55 -16.89 3.01
CA VAL A 140 -5.64 -17.90 2.44
C VAL A 140 -6.39 -18.91 1.58
N ASP A 141 -5.67 -19.72 0.81
CA ASP A 141 -6.26 -20.83 0.07
C ASP A 141 -6.82 -21.88 1.04
N ILE A 142 -7.86 -22.62 0.62
CA ILE A 142 -8.51 -23.64 1.45
C ILE A 142 -7.53 -24.69 2.00
N ASP A 143 -6.52 -25.07 1.23
CA ASP A 143 -5.53 -26.08 1.61
C ASP A 143 -4.53 -25.55 2.67
N GLU A 144 -4.47 -24.23 2.87
CA GLU A 144 -3.53 -23.53 3.76
C GLU A 144 -4.22 -22.97 5.04
N TYR A 145 -5.55 -23.07 5.13
CA TYR A 145 -6.35 -22.49 6.20
C TYR A 145 -5.94 -22.96 7.60
N GLU A 146 -5.87 -24.29 7.81
CA GLU A 146 -5.54 -24.86 9.12
C GLU A 146 -4.10 -24.48 9.56
N ILE A 147 -3.19 -24.38 8.59
CA ILE A 147 -1.81 -23.95 8.84
C ILE A 147 -1.80 -22.48 9.28
N ALA A 148 -2.50 -21.60 8.55
CA ALA A 148 -2.62 -20.20 8.90
C ALA A 148 -3.19 -20.01 10.32
N VAL A 149 -4.32 -20.66 10.64
CA VAL A 149 -4.93 -20.65 11.99
C VAL A 149 -3.94 -21.09 13.06
N SER A 150 -3.23 -22.19 12.83
CA SER A 150 -2.26 -22.70 13.80
C SER A 150 -1.07 -21.76 14.00
N SER A 151 -0.59 -21.14 12.92
CA SER A 151 0.58 -20.26 12.92
C SER A 151 0.35 -18.92 13.58
N THR A 152 -0.90 -18.43 13.61
CA THR A 152 -1.26 -17.14 14.21
C THR A 152 -1.94 -17.26 15.56
N LYS A 153 -2.06 -18.46 16.11
CA LYS A 153 -2.78 -18.73 17.37
C LYS A 153 -2.28 -17.87 18.54
N GLU A 154 -0.96 -17.69 18.65
CA GLU A 154 -0.33 -16.94 19.75
C GLU A 154 -0.58 -15.42 19.65
N LEU A 155 -1.02 -14.91 18.49
CA LEU A 155 -1.35 -13.49 18.29
C LEU A 155 -2.73 -13.10 18.84
N GLY A 156 -3.54 -14.09 19.22
CA GLY A 156 -4.82 -13.89 19.90
C GLY A 156 -5.81 -13.05 19.11
N ASN A 157 -6.46 -12.09 19.78
CA ASN A 157 -7.54 -11.27 19.20
C ASN A 157 -7.06 -10.22 18.18
N GLN A 158 -5.74 -10.08 17.98
CA GLN A 158 -5.19 -9.16 16.97
C GLN A 158 -5.33 -9.73 15.56
N VAL A 159 -5.51 -11.04 15.42
CA VAL A 159 -5.55 -11.73 14.13
C VAL A 159 -6.84 -12.50 13.98
N HIS A 160 -7.51 -12.32 12.85
CA HIS A 160 -8.67 -13.10 12.47
C HIS A 160 -8.43 -13.78 11.12
N VAL A 161 -8.43 -15.11 11.10
CA VAL A 161 -8.27 -15.92 9.88
C VAL A 161 -9.64 -16.32 9.37
N HIS A 162 -10.00 -15.85 8.19
CA HIS A 162 -11.30 -16.12 7.56
C HIS A 162 -11.34 -17.51 6.93
N ASP A 163 -12.41 -18.29 7.18
CA ASP A 163 -12.59 -19.61 6.57
C ASP A 163 -12.93 -19.49 5.07
N PRO A 164 -12.08 -20.01 4.15
CA PRO A 164 -12.31 -19.93 2.70
C PRO A 164 -13.62 -20.61 2.25
N ARG A 165 -14.20 -21.51 3.07
CA ARG A 165 -15.52 -22.13 2.82
C ARG A 165 -16.65 -21.12 2.70
N HIS A 166 -16.53 -19.95 3.32
CA HIS A 166 -17.50 -18.87 3.16
C HIS A 166 -17.43 -18.18 1.79
N ALA A 167 -16.40 -18.45 0.98
CA ALA A 167 -16.26 -17.89 -0.36
C ALA A 167 -17.09 -18.61 -1.44
N ASP A 168 -17.81 -19.70 -1.13
CA ASP A 168 -18.49 -20.55 -2.12
C ASP A 168 -19.52 -19.78 -2.97
N GLN A 169 -20.19 -18.79 -2.39
CA GLN A 169 -21.13 -17.94 -3.12
C GLN A 169 -20.50 -17.04 -4.19
N HIS A 170 -19.18 -16.81 -4.12
CA HIS A 170 -18.44 -16.03 -5.12
C HIS A 170 -17.84 -16.90 -6.21
N ARG A 171 -18.10 -18.21 -6.19
CA ARG A 171 -17.63 -19.14 -7.21
C ARG A 171 -18.25 -18.75 -8.54
N ARG A 172 -17.41 -18.31 -9.48
CA ARG A 172 -17.91 -17.93 -10.81
C ARG A 172 -18.52 -19.17 -11.48
N PRO A 173 -19.75 -19.10 -11.99
CA PRO A 173 -20.29 -20.17 -12.82
C PRO A 173 -19.40 -20.32 -14.05
N ASN A 174 -18.74 -21.48 -14.12
CA ASN A 174 -17.84 -21.99 -15.15
C ASN A 174 -17.98 -21.26 -16.52
N ARG A 175 -17.08 -20.32 -16.85
CA ARG A 175 -17.03 -19.66 -18.17
C ARG A 175 -15.63 -19.25 -18.60
N ASP A 176 -15.36 -19.57 -19.87
CA ASP A 176 -14.27 -19.20 -20.79
C ASP A 176 -13.02 -18.55 -20.18
N HIS A 177 -11.87 -19.22 -20.33
CA HIS A 177 -10.51 -18.75 -20.00
C HIS A 177 -10.06 -17.47 -20.74
N ARG A 178 -10.96 -16.79 -21.43
CA ARG A 178 -10.66 -15.53 -22.11
C ARG A 178 -10.68 -14.40 -21.09
N ARG A 179 -9.49 -13.82 -20.92
CA ARG A 179 -9.16 -12.59 -20.19
C ARG A 179 -10.37 -11.65 -20.10
N SER A 180 -11.02 -11.64 -18.94
CA SER A 180 -12.10 -10.70 -18.64
C SER A 180 -11.45 -9.38 -18.21
N ASP A 181 -11.03 -8.57 -19.18
CA ASP A 181 -10.58 -7.19 -18.91
C ASP A 181 -11.75 -6.26 -18.53
N SER A 182 -12.98 -6.79 -18.40
CA SER A 182 -14.09 -6.02 -17.85
C SER A 182 -13.85 -5.75 -16.35
N SER A 183 -13.82 -4.45 -16.02
CA SER A 183 -13.84 -3.93 -14.64
C SER A 183 -15.01 -4.44 -13.80
N ASP A 184 -16.04 -4.97 -14.46
CA ASP A 184 -17.34 -5.20 -13.87
C ASP A 184 -17.41 -6.47 -13.02
N VAL A 185 -16.44 -7.39 -13.17
CA VAL A 185 -16.41 -8.63 -12.40
C VAL A 185 -15.15 -8.70 -11.55
N LEU A 186 -15.30 -8.48 -10.25
CA LEU A 186 -14.26 -8.68 -9.27
C LEU A 186 -13.81 -10.14 -9.21
N SER A 187 -12.54 -10.37 -8.91
CA SER A 187 -12.03 -11.69 -8.57
C SER A 187 -12.83 -12.27 -7.38
N PRO A 188 -13.05 -13.60 -7.31
CA PRO A 188 -13.68 -14.24 -6.16
C PRO A 188 -12.96 -13.91 -4.84
N TRP A 189 -11.64 -13.73 -4.88
CA TRP A 189 -10.85 -13.28 -3.72
C TRP A 189 -11.27 -11.89 -3.24
N LEU A 190 -11.29 -10.91 -4.15
CA LEU A 190 -11.64 -9.54 -3.79
C LEU A 190 -13.09 -9.42 -3.31
N SER A 191 -13.99 -10.20 -3.92
CA SER A 191 -15.41 -10.23 -3.52
C SER A 191 -15.59 -10.83 -2.14
N TRP A 192 -14.87 -11.91 -1.85
CA TRP A 192 -14.89 -12.56 -0.53
C TRP A 192 -14.33 -11.66 0.57
N ILE A 193 -13.21 -10.98 0.31
CA ILE A 193 -12.63 -10.03 1.28
C ILE A 193 -13.62 -8.88 1.58
N ASP A 194 -14.21 -8.28 0.55
CA ASP A 194 -15.18 -7.18 0.69
C ASP A 194 -16.37 -7.58 1.56
N GLU A 195 -16.94 -8.77 1.33
CA GLU A 195 -18.05 -9.28 2.13
C GLU A 195 -17.63 -9.66 3.56
N ALA A 196 -16.49 -10.32 3.73
CA ALA A 196 -16.00 -10.77 5.03
C ALA A 196 -15.68 -9.61 5.99
N LEU A 197 -15.31 -8.44 5.44
CA LEU A 197 -15.14 -7.23 6.23
C LEU A 197 -16.47 -6.60 6.65
N ALA A 198 -17.60 -6.99 6.05
CA ALA A 198 -18.96 -6.61 6.43
C ALA A 198 -19.14 -5.09 6.60
N GLY A 199 -18.58 -4.30 5.67
CA GLY A 199 -18.65 -2.84 5.70
C GLY A 199 -17.68 -2.17 6.66
N ARG A 200 -16.71 -2.88 7.23
CA ARG A 200 -15.54 -2.29 7.90
C ARG A 200 -14.49 -1.88 6.88
N ALA A 201 -13.84 -0.73 7.12
CA ALA A 201 -12.70 -0.31 6.32
C ALA A 201 -11.44 -1.13 6.63
N ALA A 202 -10.47 -1.06 5.73
CA ALA A 202 -9.09 -1.49 5.96
C ALA A 202 -8.16 -0.32 5.65
N ASP A 203 -7.07 -0.18 6.40
CA ASP A 203 -6.01 0.81 6.16
C ASP A 203 -5.04 0.33 5.08
N VAL A 204 -4.64 -0.94 5.21
CA VAL A 204 -3.64 -1.59 4.37
C VAL A 204 -4.24 -2.85 3.75
N VAL A 205 -3.99 -3.06 2.47
CA VAL A 205 -4.22 -4.37 1.83
C VAL A 205 -2.88 -4.92 1.36
N HIS A 206 -2.47 -6.06 1.92
CA HIS A 206 -1.22 -6.75 1.63
C HIS A 206 -1.49 -8.07 0.91
N PHE A 207 -0.90 -8.28 -0.26
CA PHE A 207 -0.92 -9.58 -0.94
C PHE A 207 0.42 -10.32 -0.85
N LEU A 208 0.42 -11.61 -0.50
CA LEU A 208 1.56 -12.52 -0.63
C LEU A 208 1.26 -13.49 -1.78
N CYS A 209 1.78 -13.20 -2.97
CA CYS A 209 1.50 -13.99 -4.17
C CYS A 209 2.52 -13.70 -5.27
N HIS A 210 2.51 -14.52 -6.33
CA HIS A 210 3.38 -14.27 -7.47
C HIS A 210 2.95 -13.04 -8.26
N GLY A 211 3.93 -12.28 -8.76
CA GLY A 211 3.71 -11.28 -9.81
C GLY A 211 3.63 -11.91 -11.19
N TYR A 212 2.87 -11.30 -12.09
CA TYR A 212 2.81 -11.70 -13.49
C TYR A 212 2.79 -10.48 -14.40
N LEU A 213 3.69 -10.45 -15.38
CA LEU A 213 3.78 -9.39 -16.37
C LEU A 213 3.09 -9.85 -17.65
N ALA A 214 2.10 -9.09 -18.11
CA ALA A 214 1.34 -9.40 -19.31
C ALA A 214 1.41 -8.22 -20.28
N GLY A 215 2.43 -8.23 -21.15
CA GLY A 215 2.84 -7.06 -21.91
C GLY A 215 3.68 -6.15 -21.01
N ASP A 216 3.25 -4.90 -20.85
CA ASP A 216 3.87 -3.90 -19.96
C ASP A 216 3.08 -3.72 -18.65
N ARG A 217 2.10 -4.59 -18.38
CA ARG A 217 1.21 -4.50 -17.22
C ARG A 217 1.47 -5.62 -16.23
N GLY A 218 1.74 -5.23 -15.00
CA GLY A 218 1.83 -6.07 -13.82
C GLY A 218 0.46 -6.45 -13.28
N ALA A 219 0.38 -7.67 -12.75
CA ALA A 219 -0.78 -8.20 -12.07
C ALA A 219 -0.34 -9.16 -10.96
N LEU A 220 -1.23 -9.35 -9.98
CA LEU A 220 -1.15 -10.43 -9.00
C LEU A 220 -1.60 -11.74 -9.65
N ALA A 221 -0.88 -12.83 -9.44
CA ALA A 221 -1.30 -14.17 -9.85
C ALA A 221 -1.87 -14.91 -8.64
N LEU A 222 -3.19 -15.05 -8.59
CA LEU A 222 -3.92 -15.74 -7.53
C LEU A 222 -4.48 -17.07 -8.02
N ALA A 223 -4.84 -17.96 -7.11
CA ALA A 223 -5.70 -19.09 -7.43
C ALA A 223 -7.05 -18.57 -7.99
N PRO A 224 -7.72 -19.29 -8.89
CA PRO A 224 -9.01 -18.87 -9.47
C PRO A 224 -10.11 -18.59 -8.45
N SER A 225 -10.01 -19.21 -7.27
CA SER A 225 -10.92 -19.05 -6.15
C SER A 225 -10.19 -19.40 -4.86
N PRO A 226 -10.58 -18.86 -3.69
CA PRO A 226 -10.09 -19.34 -2.38
C PRO A 226 -10.35 -20.83 -2.15
N LEU A 227 -11.34 -21.40 -2.85
CA LEU A 227 -11.72 -22.81 -2.81
C LEU A 227 -11.05 -23.65 -3.89
N ALA A 228 -10.34 -23.02 -4.82
CA ALA A 228 -9.53 -23.75 -5.78
C ALA A 228 -8.33 -24.32 -5.03
N GLY A 229 -8.44 -25.57 -4.60
CA GLY A 229 -7.31 -26.30 -4.05
C GLY A 229 -6.23 -26.56 -5.11
N ALA A 230 -5.24 -27.37 -4.77
CA ALA A 230 -4.11 -27.74 -5.63
C ALA A 230 -4.46 -28.54 -6.92
N LEU A 231 -5.70 -28.48 -7.42
CA LEU A 231 -6.17 -29.20 -8.60
C LEU A 231 -6.47 -28.30 -9.81
N GLU A 232 -6.54 -26.98 -9.62
CA GLU A 232 -6.81 -26.05 -10.72
C GLU A 232 -5.50 -25.57 -11.37
N PRO A 233 -5.25 -25.90 -12.66
CA PRO A 233 -3.93 -25.73 -13.28
C PRO A 233 -3.64 -24.31 -13.78
N TRP A 234 -4.46 -23.32 -13.45
CA TRP A 234 -4.36 -21.95 -13.97
C TRP A 234 -4.48 -20.91 -12.86
N SER A 235 -3.89 -19.73 -13.09
CA SER A 235 -4.00 -18.58 -12.18
C SER A 235 -4.97 -17.55 -12.73
N GLN A 236 -5.71 -16.91 -11.84
CA GLN A 236 -6.40 -15.66 -12.15
C GLN A 236 -5.44 -14.48 -11.95
N PHE A 237 -5.40 -13.58 -12.93
CA PHE A 237 -4.60 -12.36 -12.84
C PHE A 237 -5.46 -11.19 -12.39
N VAL A 238 -5.02 -10.49 -11.34
CA VAL A 238 -5.69 -9.32 -10.78
C VAL A 238 -4.78 -8.11 -10.95
N GLY A 239 -5.14 -7.21 -11.86
CA GLY A 239 -4.35 -6.01 -12.19
C GLY A 239 -4.95 -4.72 -11.63
N LEU A 240 -4.37 -3.60 -12.06
CA LEU A 240 -4.73 -2.24 -11.65
C LEU A 240 -6.23 -1.93 -11.77
N THR A 241 -6.89 -2.39 -12.83
CA THR A 241 -8.31 -2.10 -13.11
C THR A 241 -9.27 -2.72 -12.08
N GLN A 242 -8.87 -3.81 -11.43
CA GLN A 242 -9.64 -4.45 -10.37
C GLN A 242 -9.18 -4.00 -8.98
N LEU A 243 -7.87 -3.87 -8.77
CA LEU A 243 -7.32 -3.48 -7.46
C LEU A 243 -7.63 -2.03 -7.11
N SER A 244 -7.52 -1.10 -8.05
CA SER A 244 -7.76 0.32 -7.78
C SER A 244 -9.16 0.58 -7.19
N PRO A 245 -10.28 0.15 -7.82
CA PRO A 245 -11.61 0.33 -7.22
C PRO A 245 -11.85 -0.51 -5.98
N PHE A 246 -11.21 -1.68 -5.85
CA PHE A 246 -11.30 -2.51 -4.65
C PHE A 246 -10.68 -1.81 -3.42
N LEU A 247 -9.47 -1.25 -3.56
CA LEU A 247 -8.80 -0.48 -2.51
C LEU A 247 -9.64 0.73 -2.10
N THR A 248 -10.16 1.48 -3.08
CA THR A 248 -11.06 2.61 -2.81
C THR A 248 -12.31 2.18 -2.04
N ARG A 249 -12.92 1.04 -2.39
CA ARG A 249 -14.13 0.53 -1.71
C ARG A 249 -13.86 0.16 -0.25
N LEU A 250 -12.72 -0.48 0.01
CA LEU A 250 -12.30 -0.79 1.38
C LEU A 250 -11.85 0.45 2.16
N GLY A 251 -11.65 1.59 1.49
CA GLY A 251 -11.10 2.79 2.09
C GLY A 251 -9.60 2.70 2.39
N ALA A 252 -8.91 1.72 1.80
CA ALA A 252 -7.50 1.50 1.98
C ALA A 252 -6.69 2.66 1.38
N TRP A 253 -5.82 3.24 2.20
CA TRP A 253 -4.87 4.26 1.79
C TRP A 253 -3.47 3.69 1.54
N SER A 254 -3.27 2.42 1.87
CA SER A 254 -2.02 1.72 1.60
C SER A 254 -2.24 0.38 0.90
N PHE A 255 -1.32 0.07 -0.01
CA PHE A 255 -1.23 -1.21 -0.67
C PHE A 255 0.16 -1.80 -0.45
N ALA A 256 0.23 -3.09 -0.13
CA ALA A 256 1.47 -3.82 -0.05
C ALA A 256 1.39 -5.11 -0.86
N VAL A 257 2.52 -5.54 -1.41
CA VAL A 257 2.62 -6.86 -2.02
C VAL A 257 4.00 -7.45 -1.78
N SER A 258 4.03 -8.71 -1.37
CA SER A 258 5.23 -9.52 -1.22
C SER A 258 5.27 -10.59 -2.29
N GLY A 259 6.37 -10.64 -3.04
CA GLY A 259 6.72 -11.79 -3.87
C GLY A 259 7.23 -12.91 -2.98
N PRO A 260 6.67 -14.14 -3.04
CA PRO A 260 7.18 -15.28 -2.29
C PRO A 260 8.54 -15.74 -2.84
N PRO A 261 9.28 -16.61 -2.15
CA PRO A 261 10.46 -17.27 -2.71
C PRO A 261 10.16 -17.93 -4.07
N GLY A 262 11.03 -17.75 -5.06
CA GLY A 262 10.74 -18.20 -6.43
C GLY A 262 9.59 -17.43 -7.07
N ASN A 263 9.42 -16.15 -6.72
CA ASN A 263 8.44 -15.27 -7.34
C ASN A 263 8.56 -15.33 -8.87
N PHE A 264 7.43 -15.35 -9.58
CA PHE A 264 7.44 -15.47 -11.03
C PHE A 264 7.95 -14.18 -11.70
N SER A 265 7.64 -13.01 -11.15
CA SER A 265 8.19 -11.73 -11.60
C SER A 265 8.07 -10.66 -10.51
N ASN A 266 9.21 -10.20 -10.00
CA ASN A 266 9.27 -9.07 -9.09
C ASN A 266 9.08 -7.74 -9.86
N VAL A 267 9.51 -7.66 -11.11
CA VAL A 267 9.22 -6.52 -12.01
C VAL A 267 7.72 -6.29 -12.16
N ALA A 268 6.93 -7.36 -12.33
CA ALA A 268 5.48 -7.25 -12.42
C ALA A 268 4.86 -6.63 -11.16
N LEU A 269 5.35 -7.02 -9.98
CA LEU A 269 4.89 -6.42 -8.72
C LEU A 269 5.30 -4.95 -8.61
N ARG A 270 6.52 -4.60 -9.06
CA ARG A 270 6.98 -3.20 -9.11
C ARG A 270 6.18 -2.35 -10.10
N GLU A 271 5.83 -2.87 -11.29
CA GLU A 271 4.97 -2.15 -12.24
C GLU A 271 3.59 -1.91 -11.66
N LEU A 272 2.98 -2.94 -11.08
CA LEU A 272 1.67 -2.82 -10.45
C LEU A 272 1.70 -1.81 -9.29
N GLY A 273 2.74 -1.87 -8.45
CA GLY A 273 2.95 -0.93 -7.36
C GLY A 273 3.09 0.52 -7.85
N ASP A 274 3.93 0.75 -8.87
CA ASP A 274 4.09 2.07 -9.48
C ASP A 274 2.77 2.58 -10.07
N ALA A 275 2.04 1.72 -10.78
CA ALA A 275 0.77 2.06 -11.40
C ALA A 275 -0.31 2.41 -10.36
N LEU A 276 -0.30 1.77 -9.18
CA LEU A 276 -1.16 2.12 -8.05
C LEU A 276 -0.73 3.45 -7.41
N ALA A 277 0.56 3.65 -7.17
CA ALA A 277 1.10 4.89 -6.59
C ALA A 277 0.80 6.12 -7.45
N ARG A 278 0.67 5.95 -8.78
CA ARG A 278 0.23 7.01 -9.72
C ARG A 278 -1.25 7.32 -9.66
N ARG A 279 -2.08 6.45 -9.09
CA ARG A 279 -3.55 6.62 -9.05
C ARG A 279 -4.08 7.01 -7.70
N HIS A 280 -3.42 6.58 -6.62
CA HIS A 280 -3.90 6.73 -5.26
C HIS A 280 -2.90 7.50 -4.41
N PRO A 281 -3.34 8.57 -3.72
CA PRO A 281 -2.56 9.15 -2.63
C PRO A 281 -2.36 8.10 -1.54
N GLY A 282 -1.14 7.99 -1.02
CA GLY A 282 -0.83 7.11 0.10
C GLY A 282 0.48 6.35 -0.03
N CYS A 283 0.50 5.15 0.54
CA CYS A 283 1.68 4.32 0.60
C CYS A 283 1.54 3.08 -0.30
N VAL A 284 2.60 2.77 -1.04
CA VAL A 284 2.69 1.52 -1.80
C VAL A 284 3.99 0.81 -1.47
N ILE A 285 3.90 -0.44 -1.05
CA ILE A 285 5.04 -1.28 -0.66
C ILE A 285 5.10 -2.49 -1.59
N VAL A 286 6.28 -2.73 -2.18
CA VAL A 286 6.58 -3.94 -2.94
C VAL A 286 7.79 -4.60 -2.29
N HIS A 287 7.65 -5.86 -1.89
CA HIS A 287 8.63 -6.59 -1.12
C HIS A 287 9.05 -7.88 -1.84
N ASP A 288 10.35 -8.15 -1.84
CA ASP A 288 10.96 -9.36 -2.39
C ASP A 288 11.44 -10.25 -1.25
N THR A 289 10.66 -11.27 -0.92
CA THR A 289 10.95 -12.14 0.24
C THR A 289 12.26 -12.90 0.09
N GLU A 290 12.68 -13.21 -1.14
CA GLU A 290 13.94 -13.91 -1.41
C GLU A 290 15.17 -13.04 -1.12
N ARG A 291 15.01 -11.71 -1.08
CA ARG A 291 16.07 -10.77 -0.72
C ARG A 291 16.05 -10.37 0.76
N ASP A 292 15.01 -10.75 1.49
CA ASP A 292 14.85 -10.44 2.90
C ASP A 292 15.39 -11.56 3.81
N GLU A 293 16.65 -11.94 3.59
CA GLU A 293 17.28 -13.10 4.26
C GLU A 293 17.97 -12.74 5.59
N PHE A 294 17.99 -11.47 6.01
CA PHE A 294 18.65 -11.06 7.25
C PHE A 294 17.79 -11.42 8.48
N GLY A 295 18.03 -12.60 9.04
CA GLY A 295 17.53 -13.05 10.35
C GLY A 295 16.18 -13.77 10.30
N SER A 296 15.12 -13.09 9.88
CA SER A 296 13.75 -13.60 9.74
C SER A 296 13.22 -13.19 8.36
N PRO A 297 12.50 -14.07 7.62
CA PRO A 297 11.78 -13.61 6.44
C PRO A 297 10.83 -12.50 6.87
N PHE A 298 10.77 -11.40 6.11
CA PHE A 298 10.00 -10.18 6.40
C PHE A 298 10.60 -9.21 7.43
N SER A 299 11.86 -9.35 7.85
CA SER A 299 12.46 -8.40 8.81
C SER A 299 12.58 -6.97 8.26
N GLN A 300 13.03 -6.80 7.01
CA GLN A 300 13.09 -5.48 6.36
C GLN A 300 11.69 -4.94 6.07
N LEU A 301 10.75 -5.82 5.76
CA LEU A 301 9.35 -5.44 5.60
C LEU A 301 8.76 -4.93 6.92
N ALA A 302 9.04 -5.61 8.04
CA ALA A 302 8.60 -5.20 9.37
C ALA A 302 9.19 -3.83 9.75
N ASP A 303 10.48 -3.62 9.50
CA ASP A 303 11.12 -2.31 9.67
C ASP A 303 10.44 -1.23 8.81
N THR A 304 10.02 -1.57 7.59
CA THR A 304 9.28 -0.65 6.73
C THR A 304 7.88 -0.36 7.28
N TYR A 305 7.16 -1.37 7.78
CA TYR A 305 5.85 -1.19 8.42
C TYR A 305 5.97 -0.29 9.65
N ALA A 306 6.92 -0.58 10.54
CA ALA A 306 7.25 0.26 11.68
C ALA A 306 7.54 1.71 11.26
N PHE A 307 8.33 1.90 10.21
CA PHE A 307 8.69 3.23 9.75
C PHE A 307 7.52 4.01 9.12
N VAL A 308 6.66 3.33 8.36
CA VAL A 308 5.55 3.97 7.63
C VAL A 308 4.31 4.18 8.51
N TYR A 309 3.98 3.21 9.35
CA TYR A 309 2.73 3.18 10.13
C TYR A 309 2.95 3.44 11.62
N GLY A 310 4.17 3.27 12.12
CA GLY A 310 4.46 3.50 13.52
C GLY A 310 4.35 4.98 13.90
N PRO A 311 4.11 5.26 15.19
CA PRO A 311 4.16 6.62 15.72
C PRO A 311 5.56 7.20 15.51
N GLU A 312 5.62 8.52 15.37
CA GLU A 312 6.84 9.29 15.13
C GLU A 312 8.01 8.81 16.01
N SER A 313 9.19 8.64 15.39
CA SER A 313 10.46 8.30 16.03
C SER A 313 10.82 6.81 16.21
N LEU A 314 10.26 5.89 15.42
CA LEU A 314 10.93 4.60 15.25
C LEU A 314 12.24 4.78 14.45
N ALA A 315 13.28 4.04 14.85
CA ALA A 315 14.62 4.18 14.30
C ALA A 315 14.57 4.04 12.77
N VAL A 316 15.16 5.01 12.08
CA VAL A 316 15.14 5.05 10.63
C VAL A 316 15.71 3.74 10.07
N PRO A 317 15.04 3.10 9.08
CA PRO A 317 15.52 1.85 8.54
C PRO A 317 16.97 1.98 8.07
N ARG A 318 17.75 0.96 8.40
CA ARG A 318 19.02 0.67 7.71
C ARG A 318 18.70 0.46 6.21
N PRO A 319 19.70 0.29 5.32
CA PRO A 319 19.40 -0.13 3.96
C PRO A 319 18.41 -1.31 3.95
N ILE A 320 17.28 -1.14 3.27
CA ILE A 320 16.19 -2.12 3.12
C ILE A 320 16.08 -2.56 1.65
N PRO A 321 17.11 -3.20 1.07
CA PRO A 321 17.12 -3.57 -0.35
C PRO A 321 15.96 -4.48 -0.77
N ALA A 322 15.37 -5.26 0.15
CA ALA A 322 14.25 -6.13 -0.19
C ALA A 322 12.93 -5.37 -0.44
N VAL A 323 12.87 -4.07 -0.15
CA VAL A 323 11.62 -3.30 -0.16
C VAL A 323 11.72 -2.08 -1.07
N THR A 324 10.83 -2.00 -2.05
CA THR A 324 10.51 -0.77 -2.79
C THR A 324 9.30 -0.12 -2.15
N CYS A 325 9.40 1.14 -1.72
CA CYS A 325 8.32 1.85 -1.03
C CYS A 325 8.09 3.24 -1.63
N TRP A 326 6.86 3.54 -2.06
CA TRP A 326 6.40 4.88 -2.37
C TRP A 326 5.63 5.44 -1.18
N ALA A 327 6.14 6.48 -0.52
CA ALA A 327 5.51 7.05 0.66
C ALA A 327 5.73 8.57 0.74
N HIS A 328 4.71 9.30 1.18
CA HIS A 328 4.84 10.73 1.41
C HIS A 328 5.81 10.99 2.58
N PRO A 329 6.79 11.91 2.47
CA PRO A 329 7.73 12.18 3.57
C PRO A 329 7.06 12.56 4.90
N ARG A 330 5.95 13.32 4.84
CA ARG A 330 5.16 13.65 6.05
C ARG A 330 4.42 12.48 6.68
N LEU A 331 4.31 11.31 6.02
CA LEU A 331 3.81 10.10 6.69
C LEU A 331 4.82 9.61 7.73
N VAL A 332 6.12 9.85 7.53
CA VAL A 332 7.19 9.23 8.33
C VAL A 332 7.99 10.22 9.17
N GLU A 333 8.04 11.50 8.77
CA GLU A 333 8.83 12.53 9.46
C GLU A 333 8.11 13.15 10.68
N GLY A 334 6.81 12.91 10.84
CA GLY A 334 5.98 13.56 11.87
C GLY A 334 5.74 15.06 11.61
N PRO A 335 4.72 15.70 12.22
CA PRO A 335 4.63 17.15 12.28
C PRO A 335 5.87 17.66 12.99
N SER A 336 6.51 18.68 12.41
CA SER A 336 7.64 19.31 13.06
C SER A 336 7.20 19.79 14.46
N GLN A 337 7.97 19.51 15.52
CA GLN A 337 7.60 19.91 16.90
C GLN A 337 7.35 21.43 17.04
N THR A 338 7.85 22.21 16.09
CA THR A 338 7.65 23.66 15.93
C THR A 338 6.28 24.08 15.40
N GLU A 339 5.47 23.17 14.85
CA GLU A 339 4.24 23.46 14.09
C GLU A 339 2.98 22.82 14.70
N ARG A 340 2.96 22.60 16.01
CA ARG A 340 1.82 22.02 16.75
C ARG A 340 0.65 22.98 16.95
N THR A 341 0.16 23.61 15.88
CA THR A 341 -1.19 24.16 15.85
C THR A 341 -2.03 23.26 14.94
N PRO A 342 -2.83 22.33 15.48
CA PRO A 342 -3.47 21.23 14.72
C PRO A 342 -4.46 21.65 13.61
N THR A 343 -4.68 22.95 13.43
CA THR A 343 -5.68 23.52 12.51
C THR A 343 -5.13 24.70 11.70
N ALA A 344 -3.79 24.86 11.64
CA ALA A 344 -3.20 25.85 10.75
C ALA A 344 -3.39 25.41 9.29
N VAL A 345 -4.38 26.00 8.64
CA VAL A 345 -4.69 25.85 7.22
C VAL A 345 -3.60 26.55 6.41
N VAL A 346 -2.88 25.82 5.55
CA VAL A 346 -1.82 26.38 4.68
C VAL A 346 -2.44 27.03 3.44
N SER A 347 -3.48 26.39 2.91
CA SER A 347 -4.44 26.93 1.95
C SER A 347 -5.82 26.38 2.31
N ASP A 348 -6.91 27.01 1.85
CA ASP A 348 -8.29 26.61 2.15
C ASP A 348 -8.61 25.11 1.90
N GLU A 349 -7.74 24.39 1.19
CA GLU A 349 -7.88 22.99 0.80
C GLU A 349 -6.88 22.03 1.49
N LEU A 350 -5.78 22.52 2.06
CA LEU A 350 -4.72 21.70 2.67
C LEU A 350 -4.38 22.13 4.10
N THR A 351 -4.21 21.12 4.96
CA THR A 351 -3.64 21.30 6.30
C THR A 351 -2.12 21.46 6.23
N ILE A 352 -1.52 21.88 7.35
CA ILE A 352 -0.06 21.91 7.53
C ILE A 352 0.62 20.54 7.43
N ASP A 353 -0.14 19.44 7.43
CA ASP A 353 0.38 18.08 7.28
C ASP A 353 0.20 17.53 5.85
N ASP A 354 -0.10 18.41 4.89
CA ASP A 354 -0.49 18.09 3.51
C ASP A 354 -1.72 17.16 3.43
N GLN A 355 -2.59 17.16 4.44
CA GLN A 355 -3.84 16.42 4.41
C GLN A 355 -4.98 17.29 3.85
N SER A 356 -6.07 16.65 3.43
CA SER A 356 -7.25 17.38 2.99
C SER A 356 -7.87 18.16 4.16
N ALA A 357 -7.99 19.48 3.99
CA ALA A 357 -8.72 20.36 4.90
C ALA A 357 -10.24 20.26 4.73
N LEU A 358 -10.71 19.52 3.71
CA LEU A 358 -12.14 19.28 3.45
C LEU A 358 -12.74 18.22 4.36
N ILE A 359 -11.92 17.45 5.09
CA ILE A 359 -12.40 16.46 6.05
C ILE A 359 -12.56 17.15 7.39
N GLU A 360 -13.80 17.24 7.85
CA GLU A 360 -14.20 17.94 9.07
C GLU A 360 -14.29 17.01 10.29
N THR A 361 -14.72 17.58 11.42
CA THR A 361 -14.53 17.00 12.76
C THR A 361 -15.27 15.68 13.00
N ALA A 362 -16.51 15.51 12.50
CA ALA A 362 -17.25 14.26 12.71
C ALA A 362 -16.66 13.13 11.87
N SER A 363 -16.27 13.42 10.62
CA SER A 363 -15.54 12.48 9.76
C SER A 363 -14.19 12.10 10.39
N GLU A 364 -13.42 13.07 10.87
CA GLU A 364 -12.16 12.82 11.59
C GLU A 364 -12.38 11.93 12.83
N ALA A 365 -13.42 12.21 13.63
CA ALA A 365 -13.72 11.44 14.83
C ALA A 365 -14.08 9.98 14.50
N LEU A 366 -14.86 9.74 13.45
CA LEU A 366 -15.22 8.38 13.00
C LEU A 366 -14.04 7.64 12.33
N ILE A 367 -13.14 8.36 11.66
CA ILE A 367 -11.89 7.78 11.14
C ILE A 367 -10.99 7.33 12.31
N ALA A 368 -10.93 8.11 13.38
CA ALA A 368 -10.15 7.79 14.57
C ALA A 368 -10.82 6.76 15.51
N ALA A 369 -12.08 6.38 15.26
CA ALA A 369 -12.80 5.41 16.06
C ALA A 369 -12.22 4.00 15.92
N ASP A 370 -12.64 3.09 16.80
CA ASP A 370 -12.20 1.69 16.79
C ASP A 370 -12.48 0.95 15.49
N TYR A 371 -13.54 1.38 14.79
CA TYR A 371 -13.94 0.86 13.50
C TYR A 371 -14.36 1.99 12.60
N THR A 372 -13.55 2.28 11.57
CA THR A 372 -13.98 3.18 10.51
C THR A 372 -14.97 2.45 9.59
N PRO A 373 -16.18 2.99 9.36
CA PRO A 373 -17.10 2.44 8.38
C PRO A 373 -16.51 2.54 6.97
N ALA A 374 -16.64 1.47 6.17
CA ALA A 374 -16.11 1.41 4.81
C ALA A 374 -16.66 2.53 3.91
N TRP A 375 -17.93 2.92 4.08
CA TRP A 375 -18.51 4.01 3.29
C TRP A 375 -17.81 5.35 3.55
N LEU A 376 -17.40 5.61 4.79
CA LEU A 376 -16.73 6.85 5.18
C LEU A 376 -15.29 6.85 4.70
N ALA A 377 -14.57 5.74 4.93
CA ALA A 377 -13.21 5.58 4.46
C ALA A 377 -13.15 5.64 2.93
N SER A 378 -14.07 4.97 2.23
CA SER A 378 -14.18 5.01 0.77
C SER A 378 -14.49 6.41 0.24
N GLY A 379 -15.46 7.11 0.84
CA GLY A 379 -15.76 8.51 0.51
C GLY A 379 -14.55 9.42 0.68
N THR A 380 -13.82 9.25 1.78
CA THR A 380 -12.56 9.95 2.05
C THR A 380 -11.53 9.70 0.95
N ARG A 381 -11.31 8.44 0.52
CA ARG A 381 -10.36 8.15 -0.57
C ARG A 381 -10.79 8.74 -1.91
N ILE A 382 -12.08 8.74 -2.23
CA ILE A 382 -12.60 9.36 -3.46
C ILE A 382 -12.33 10.88 -3.43
N LEU A 383 -12.61 11.54 -2.30
CA LEU A 383 -12.38 12.96 -2.11
C LEU A 383 -10.89 13.30 -2.25
N GLU A 384 -10.03 12.58 -1.54
CA GLU A 384 -8.58 12.77 -1.59
C GLU A 384 -8.00 12.52 -2.98
N GLN A 385 -8.45 11.47 -3.67
CA GLN A 385 -8.00 11.17 -5.04
C GLN A 385 -8.40 12.28 -6.00
N ALA A 386 -9.65 12.76 -5.91
CA ALA A 386 -10.14 13.85 -6.74
C ALA A 386 -9.40 15.16 -6.44
N GLN A 387 -9.14 15.46 -5.17
CA GLN A 387 -8.35 16.62 -4.76
C GLN A 387 -6.91 16.52 -5.27
N ALA A 388 -6.26 15.36 -5.12
CA ALA A 388 -4.89 15.16 -5.56
C ALA A 388 -4.76 15.28 -7.09
N GLN A 389 -5.76 14.84 -7.85
CA GLN A 389 -5.83 15.05 -9.30
C GLN A 389 -6.01 16.53 -9.65
N TRP A 390 -6.86 17.25 -8.92
CA TRP A 390 -7.10 18.68 -9.11
C TRP A 390 -5.85 19.52 -8.84
N MET A 391 -5.11 19.22 -7.76
CA MET A 391 -3.84 19.91 -7.43
C MET A 391 -2.73 19.66 -8.46
N GLY A 392 -2.91 18.66 -9.32
CA GLY A 392 -1.92 18.17 -10.26
C GLY A 392 -0.94 17.21 -9.59
N ALA A 393 -0.54 16.19 -10.35
CA ALA A 393 0.64 15.39 -9.97
C ALA A 393 1.87 16.32 -9.98
N LYS A 394 2.82 16.09 -9.07
CA LYS A 394 4.06 16.92 -8.90
C LYS A 394 4.91 17.10 -10.20
N SER A 395 4.53 16.45 -11.29
CA SER A 395 5.30 16.31 -12.53
C SER A 395 4.97 17.28 -13.66
N THR A 396 3.98 18.17 -13.57
CA THR A 396 3.82 19.21 -14.60
C THR A 396 4.65 20.43 -14.23
N ALA A 397 5.75 20.65 -14.95
CA ALA A 397 6.63 21.82 -14.79
C ALA A 397 5.95 23.18 -15.09
N GLU A 398 4.68 23.16 -15.49
CA GLU A 398 3.82 24.34 -15.57
C GLU A 398 2.77 24.28 -14.46
N PRO A 399 2.67 25.31 -13.58
CA PRO A 399 1.55 25.41 -12.68
C PRO A 399 0.25 25.48 -13.50
N PRO A 400 -0.82 24.76 -13.11
CA PRO A 400 -2.09 24.84 -13.81
C PRO A 400 -2.50 26.31 -13.88
N THR A 401 -2.77 26.81 -15.08
CA THR A 401 -3.29 28.17 -15.23
C THR A 401 -4.65 28.20 -14.54
N PRO A 402 -4.88 29.05 -13.51
CA PRO A 402 -6.14 29.05 -12.78
C PRO A 402 -7.26 29.55 -13.68
N GLY A 403 -7.92 28.63 -14.37
CA GLY A 403 -9.12 28.87 -15.16
C GLY A 403 -10.38 28.79 -14.30
N THR A 404 -11.51 29.21 -14.86
CA THR A 404 -12.85 29.09 -14.28
C THR A 404 -13.23 27.66 -13.85
N ASP A 405 -12.57 26.66 -14.44
CA ASP A 405 -12.77 25.24 -14.10
C ASP A 405 -12.27 24.90 -12.68
N SER A 406 -11.34 25.69 -12.12
CA SER A 406 -10.82 25.46 -10.78
C SER A 406 -11.84 25.77 -9.69
N ALA A 407 -12.65 26.83 -9.84
CA ALA A 407 -13.66 27.18 -8.84
C ALA A 407 -14.82 26.17 -8.81
N ALA A 408 -15.22 25.65 -9.98
CA ALA A 408 -16.24 24.61 -10.08
C ALA A 408 -15.74 23.28 -9.49
N ALA A 409 -14.49 22.90 -9.75
CA ALA A 409 -13.87 21.71 -9.17
C ALA A 409 -13.84 21.78 -7.63
N VAL A 410 -13.34 22.89 -7.07
CA VAL A 410 -13.32 23.11 -5.60
C VAL A 410 -14.73 23.11 -5.03
N GLY A 411 -15.71 23.75 -5.69
CA GLY A 411 -17.11 23.73 -5.27
C GLY A 411 -17.71 22.31 -5.25
N GLY A 412 -17.38 21.47 -6.24
CA GLY A 412 -17.80 20.07 -6.27
C GLY A 412 -17.17 19.23 -5.16
N LEU A 413 -15.87 19.42 -4.89
CA LEU A 413 -15.17 18.74 -3.79
C LEU A 413 -15.77 19.10 -2.43
N ARG A 414 -16.04 20.39 -2.19
CA ARG A 414 -16.69 20.87 -0.96
C ARG A 414 -18.09 20.30 -0.80
N ALA A 415 -18.93 20.36 -1.83
CA ALA A 415 -20.28 19.81 -1.76
C ALA A 415 -20.29 18.29 -1.45
N PHE A 416 -19.32 17.54 -1.98
CA PHE A 416 -19.16 16.13 -1.64
C PHE A 416 -18.69 15.92 -0.20
N ALA A 417 -17.75 16.74 0.26
CA ALA A 417 -17.26 16.70 1.64
C ALA A 417 -18.36 17.04 2.66
N ASP A 418 -19.18 18.05 2.38
CA ASP A 418 -20.32 18.46 3.22
C ASP A 418 -21.33 17.31 3.37
N GLU A 419 -21.67 16.60 2.28
CA GLU A 419 -22.56 15.44 2.32
C GLU A 419 -21.95 14.27 3.11
N LEU A 420 -20.63 14.06 2.99
CA LEU A 420 -19.93 13.03 3.75
C LEU A 420 -19.96 13.35 5.26
N GLU A 421 -19.73 14.61 5.62
CA GLU A 421 -19.74 15.10 7.00
C GLU A 421 -21.15 15.05 7.62
N GLU A 422 -22.19 15.42 6.88
CA GLU A 422 -23.58 15.32 7.36
C GLU A 422 -23.93 13.88 7.76
N ARG A 423 -23.55 12.91 6.92
CA ARG A 423 -23.74 11.49 7.21
C ARG A 423 -22.90 11.01 8.39
N ALA A 424 -21.65 11.46 8.48
CA ALA A 424 -20.76 11.16 9.60
C ALA A 424 -21.34 11.66 10.93
N GLN A 425 -21.87 12.88 10.94
CA GLN A 425 -22.49 13.48 12.11
C GLN A 425 -23.73 12.70 12.60
N VAL A 426 -24.55 12.19 11.70
CA VAL A 426 -25.72 11.34 12.04
C VAL A 426 -25.26 10.01 12.65
N ALA A 427 -24.27 9.35 12.04
CA ALA A 427 -23.73 8.08 12.54
C ALA A 427 -23.10 8.24 13.94
N TRP A 428 -22.27 9.28 14.12
CA TRP A 428 -21.62 9.61 15.38
C TRP A 428 -22.62 9.88 16.52
N ASN A 429 -23.70 10.61 16.23
CA ASN A 429 -24.75 10.88 17.23
C ASN A 429 -25.51 9.61 17.62
N THR A 430 -25.71 8.70 16.68
CA THR A 430 -26.40 7.41 16.92
C THR A 430 -25.55 6.49 17.81
N GLU A 431 -24.25 6.45 17.59
CA GLU A 431 -23.30 5.68 18.40
C GLU A 431 -23.24 6.22 19.84
N LYS A 432 -23.12 7.54 20.00
CA LYS A 432 -23.15 8.19 21.33
C LYS A 432 -24.45 7.96 22.09
N ALA A 433 -25.60 7.94 21.41
CA ALA A 433 -26.88 7.66 22.03
C ALA A 433 -27.04 6.18 22.47
N SER A 434 -26.30 5.27 21.83
CA SER A 434 -26.35 3.83 22.10
C SER A 434 -25.34 3.37 23.15
N ALA A 435 -24.32 4.18 23.44
CA ALA A 435 -23.39 3.92 24.53
C ALA A 435 -24.17 3.89 25.85
N PRO A 436 -24.12 2.80 26.63
CA PRO A 436 -24.84 2.70 27.90
C PRO A 436 -24.43 3.88 28.77
N GLY A 437 -25.39 4.75 29.11
CA GLY A 437 -25.15 5.88 29.98
C GLY A 437 -24.46 5.39 31.24
N ASP A 438 -23.34 6.02 31.58
CA ASP A 438 -22.62 5.85 32.85
C ASP A 438 -23.47 6.43 34.00
N GLU A 439 -24.71 5.95 34.11
CA GLU A 439 -25.64 6.27 35.18
C GLU A 439 -25.29 5.40 36.39
N GLY A 440 -24.39 5.92 37.25
CA GLY A 440 -24.49 5.62 38.67
C GLY A 440 -23.22 5.22 39.42
N SER A 441 -22.18 6.06 39.43
CA SER A 441 -21.27 6.14 40.59
C SER A 441 -21.57 7.38 41.45
N GLY A 442 -22.86 7.63 41.70
CA GLY A 442 -23.34 8.68 42.57
C GLY A 442 -24.10 8.13 43.76
N GLY A 443 -23.38 7.83 44.86
CA GLY A 443 -24.00 7.80 46.20
C GLY A 443 -23.66 6.60 47.09
N ARG A 444 -22.74 6.83 48.02
CA ARG A 444 -22.96 6.63 49.48
C ARG A 444 -21.81 7.30 50.25
N THR A 445 -22.06 8.53 50.68
CA THR A 445 -21.49 9.13 51.91
C THR A 445 -22.18 8.58 53.14
#